data_AF-A0A7Y3KXK7-F1
#
_entry.id   AF-A0A7Y3KXK7-F1
#
_cell.length_a   1.000
_cell.length_b   1.000
_cell.length_c   1.000
_cell.angle_alpha   90.00
_cell.angle_beta   90.00
_cell.angle_gamma   90.00
#
_symmetry.space_group_name_H-M   'P 1'
#
loop_
_entity.id
_entity.type
_entity.pdbx_description
1 polymer ?
#
loop_
_entity_poly.entity_id
_entity_poly.type
_entity_poly.pdbx_seq_one_letter_code
_entity_poly.pdbx_strand_id
1 'polypeptide(L)'
;MPLDVPPSPSDEGPAFYAQPGFLHRTRWREWWTVLHPPYTMLHLSLVTMGACLRGPLNAVTLLATLAAFFLALGVGAHALDELHGRPLRTTIPSSHLIGAAVVGLGGAVALGVVGLFVVNAYLAIFIVIGTTIAVGYNLELFHGRLHTRNVLTLGWGAFPILTAYFAQHHSLSVACLFAAAFGAVITRIQQILSAPARDLRRRSVNVDGHITHLDGSTSMITRASLLMPLEKALMTLTWTGVAVALSLLSLRLHL
;
A
#
# COMPACT_ATOMS: atom_id res chain seq x y z
N MET A 1 -8.62 -34.56 19.74
CA MET A 1 -8.15 -33.21 19.37
C MET A 1 -6.90 -33.43 18.53
N PRO A 2 -6.91 -33.15 17.22
CA PRO A 2 -5.70 -33.33 16.41
C PRO A 2 -4.63 -32.40 16.98
N LEU A 3 -3.45 -32.93 17.24
CA LEU A 3 -2.30 -32.12 17.63
C LEU A 3 -2.01 -31.17 16.47
N ASP A 4 -2.08 -29.86 16.74
CA ASP A 4 -1.69 -28.81 15.79
C ASP A 4 -0.23 -29.03 15.42
N VAL A 5 -0.01 -29.74 14.31
CA VAL A 5 1.29 -29.79 13.66
C VAL A 5 1.59 -28.34 13.26
N PRO A 6 2.66 -27.71 13.77
CA PRO A 6 2.99 -26.36 13.38
C PRO A 6 3.12 -26.33 11.85
N PRO A 7 2.50 -25.35 11.17
CA PRO A 7 2.55 -25.25 9.72
C PRO A 7 4.01 -25.34 9.26
N SER A 8 4.25 -26.10 8.20
CA SER A 8 5.59 -26.21 7.65
C SER A 8 6.09 -24.82 7.29
N PRO A 9 7.41 -24.53 7.30
CA PRO A 9 7.94 -23.23 6.87
C PRO A 9 7.48 -22.82 5.45
N SER A 10 7.06 -23.80 4.64
CA SER A 10 6.45 -23.64 3.32
C SER A 10 4.97 -23.21 3.31
N ASP A 11 4.23 -23.36 4.42
CA ASP A 11 2.83 -22.93 4.54
C ASP A 11 2.70 -21.43 4.85
N GLU A 12 3.75 -20.80 5.40
CA GLU A 12 3.80 -19.36 5.62
C GLU A 12 4.10 -18.60 4.32
N GLY A 13 3.07 -18.10 3.64
CA GLY A 13 3.23 -17.31 2.40
C GLY A 13 4.19 -16.09 2.52
N PRO A 14 4.55 -15.44 1.41
CA PRO A 14 5.52 -14.32 1.38
C PRO A 14 5.10 -13.07 2.16
N ALA A 15 3.84 -13.02 2.61
CA ALA A 15 3.25 -12.04 3.50
C ALA A 15 2.02 -12.64 4.21
N PHE A 16 1.56 -12.01 5.30
CA PHE A 16 0.41 -12.49 6.10
C PHE A 16 -0.91 -12.56 5.34
N TYR A 17 -1.06 -11.79 4.26
CA TYR A 17 -2.26 -11.75 3.41
C TYR A 17 -2.16 -12.64 2.17
N ALA A 18 -1.03 -13.30 1.93
CA ALA A 18 -0.71 -13.96 0.66
C ALA A 18 -1.45 -15.29 0.42
N GLN A 19 -2.08 -15.86 1.46
CA GLN A 19 -2.79 -17.15 1.40
C GLN A 19 -4.23 -17.00 1.89
N PRO A 20 -5.09 -16.22 1.21
CA PRO A 20 -6.47 -16.05 1.63
C PRO A 20 -7.23 -17.39 1.51
N GLY A 21 -7.96 -17.75 2.57
CA GLY A 21 -8.73 -19.00 2.63
C GLY A 21 -9.83 -19.12 1.57
N PHE A 22 -10.31 -17.99 1.05
CA PHE A 22 -11.39 -17.93 0.05
C PHE A 22 -10.91 -18.06 -1.41
N LEU A 23 -9.59 -18.03 -1.68
CA LEU A 23 -9.05 -18.30 -3.01
C LEU A 23 -8.46 -19.71 -3.03
N HIS A 24 -8.88 -20.55 -3.96
CA HIS A 24 -8.39 -21.93 -4.05
C HIS A 24 -7.36 -22.14 -5.17
N ARG A 25 -7.39 -21.30 -6.21
CA ARG A 25 -6.44 -21.41 -7.34
C ARG A 25 -5.18 -20.59 -7.07
N THR A 26 -4.01 -21.21 -7.24
CA THR A 26 -2.69 -20.59 -7.03
C THR A 26 -2.54 -19.27 -7.77
N ARG A 27 -2.93 -19.22 -9.05
CA ARG A 27 -2.84 -17.98 -9.87
C ARG A 27 -3.58 -16.80 -9.26
N TRP A 28 -4.76 -17.03 -8.66
CA TRP A 28 -5.53 -15.96 -8.01
C TRP A 28 -4.92 -15.53 -6.68
N ARG A 29 -4.32 -16.46 -5.93
CA ARG A 29 -3.57 -16.14 -4.71
C ARG A 29 -2.34 -15.29 -5.01
N GLU A 30 -1.65 -15.56 -6.11
CA GLU A 30 -0.51 -14.75 -6.54
C GLU A 30 -0.93 -13.33 -6.92
N TRP A 31 -1.97 -13.17 -7.74
CA TRP A 31 -2.50 -11.83 -8.06
C TRP A 31 -3.04 -11.10 -6.84
N TRP A 32 -3.67 -11.81 -5.90
CA TRP A 32 -4.06 -11.25 -4.60
C TRP A 32 -2.84 -10.79 -3.79
N THR A 33 -1.76 -11.56 -3.82
CA THR A 33 -0.51 -11.19 -3.14
C THR A 33 0.12 -9.96 -3.78
N VAL A 34 0.16 -9.90 -5.12
CA VAL A 34 0.63 -8.72 -5.87
C VAL A 34 -0.25 -7.50 -5.58
N LEU A 35 -1.58 -7.64 -5.54
CA LEU A 35 -2.49 -6.55 -5.19
C LEU A 35 -2.20 -5.93 -3.82
N HIS A 36 -1.59 -6.69 -2.91
CA HIS A 36 -1.24 -6.27 -1.56
C HIS A 36 -2.42 -5.54 -0.85
N PRO A 37 -3.56 -6.21 -0.64
CA PRO A 37 -4.83 -5.54 -0.32
C PRO A 37 -4.78 -4.66 0.92
N PRO A 38 -4.10 -5.03 2.02
CA PRO A 38 -3.95 -4.13 3.16
C PRO A 38 -3.26 -2.81 2.79
N TYR A 39 -2.18 -2.87 2.00
CA TYR A 39 -1.45 -1.67 1.59
C TYR A 39 -2.25 -0.85 0.58
N THR A 40 -2.85 -1.48 -0.43
CA THR A 40 -3.73 -0.79 -1.39
C THR A 40 -4.89 -0.10 -0.67
N MET A 41 -5.54 -0.78 0.27
CA MET A 41 -6.65 -0.24 1.05
C MET A 41 -6.21 0.95 1.92
N LEU A 42 -5.05 0.86 2.56
CA LEU A 42 -4.48 1.99 3.29
C LEU A 42 -4.28 3.20 2.38
N HIS A 43 -3.75 3.03 1.17
CA HIS A 43 -3.52 4.14 0.22
C HIS A 43 -4.82 4.77 -0.28
N LEU A 44 -5.83 3.95 -0.60
CA LEU A 44 -7.15 4.45 -0.99
C LEU A 44 -7.86 5.17 0.16
N SER A 45 -7.57 4.79 1.40
CA SER A 45 -8.02 5.56 2.57
C SER A 45 -7.40 6.96 2.59
N LEU A 46 -6.12 7.10 2.28
CA LEU A 46 -5.43 8.40 2.21
C LEU A 46 -6.01 9.29 1.09
N VAL A 47 -6.31 8.70 -0.08
CA VAL A 47 -7.03 9.41 -1.17
C VAL A 47 -8.38 9.94 -0.67
N THR A 48 -9.17 9.09 -0.02
CA THR A 48 -10.48 9.47 0.52
C THR A 48 -10.36 10.58 1.56
N MET A 49 -9.38 10.49 2.48
CA MET A 49 -9.12 11.55 3.45
C MET A 49 -8.84 12.89 2.75
N GLY A 50 -7.91 12.90 1.79
CA GLY A 50 -7.55 14.12 1.06
C GLY A 50 -8.75 14.76 0.36
N ALA A 51 -9.56 13.96 -0.33
CA ALA A 51 -10.77 14.43 -0.98
C ALA A 51 -11.79 15.04 0.01
N CYS A 52 -11.96 14.41 1.16
CA CYS A 52 -12.98 14.77 2.16
C CYS A 52 -12.54 15.86 3.15
N LEU A 53 -11.30 16.34 3.15
CA LEU A 53 -10.84 17.36 4.11
C LEU A 53 -11.62 18.67 4.01
N ARG A 54 -12.12 19.03 2.83
CA ARG A 54 -12.96 20.22 2.60
C ARG A 54 -14.23 19.82 1.85
N GLY A 55 -15.33 20.54 2.10
CA GLY A 55 -16.59 20.41 1.35
C GLY A 55 -16.80 21.59 0.39
N PRO A 56 -17.69 21.45 -0.61
CA PRO A 56 -18.48 20.26 -0.94
C PRO A 56 -17.64 19.14 -1.57
N LEU A 57 -18.13 17.89 -1.48
CA LEU A 57 -17.47 16.73 -2.08
C LEU A 57 -18.10 16.42 -3.44
N ASN A 58 -17.29 16.33 -4.49
CA ASN A 58 -17.74 15.80 -5.78
C ASN A 58 -17.48 14.28 -5.83
N ALA A 59 -18.58 13.50 -5.85
CA ALA A 59 -18.50 12.04 -5.85
C ALA A 59 -17.84 11.46 -7.12
N VAL A 60 -18.09 12.07 -8.29
CA VAL A 60 -17.48 11.63 -9.55
C VAL A 60 -15.97 11.81 -9.50
N THR A 61 -15.51 12.98 -9.05
CA THR A 61 -14.07 13.26 -8.87
C THR A 61 -13.44 12.32 -7.85
N LEU A 62 -14.13 11.99 -6.74
CA LEU A 62 -13.63 11.04 -5.75
C LEU A 62 -13.46 9.64 -6.37
N LEU A 63 -14.49 9.13 -7.04
CA LEU A 63 -14.45 7.80 -7.66
C LEU A 63 -13.39 7.72 -8.75
N ALA A 64 -13.25 8.75 -9.59
CA ALA A 64 -12.20 8.83 -10.60
C ALA A 64 -10.80 8.84 -9.97
N THR A 65 -10.61 9.60 -8.88
CA THR A 65 -9.33 9.65 -8.16
C THR A 65 -9.01 8.31 -7.51
N LEU A 66 -9.98 7.66 -6.87
CA LEU A 66 -9.81 6.31 -6.29
C LEU A 66 -9.47 5.28 -7.37
N ALA A 67 -10.16 5.30 -8.52
CA ALA A 67 -9.87 4.43 -9.64
C ALA A 67 -8.45 4.66 -10.18
N ALA A 68 -8.03 5.93 -10.34
CA ALA A 68 -6.69 6.27 -10.80
C ALA A 68 -5.61 5.75 -9.83
N PHE A 69 -5.78 5.96 -8.51
CA PHE A 69 -4.81 5.46 -7.52
C PHE A 69 -4.83 3.93 -7.39
N PHE A 70 -5.98 3.28 -7.49
CA PHE A 70 -6.08 1.83 -7.51
C PHE A 70 -5.34 1.25 -8.72
N LEU A 71 -5.55 1.81 -9.90
CA LEU A 71 -4.87 1.39 -11.13
C LEU A 71 -3.37 1.68 -11.07
N ALA A 72 -2.96 2.86 -10.61
CA ALA A 72 -1.55 3.25 -10.55
C ALA A 72 -0.76 2.46 -9.50
N LEU A 73 -1.25 2.38 -8.26
CA LEU A 73 -0.56 1.73 -7.14
C LEU A 73 -0.93 0.25 -7.04
N GLY A 74 -2.24 -0.04 -6.87
CA GLY A 74 -2.73 -1.38 -6.55
C GLY A 74 -2.48 -2.40 -7.65
N VAL A 75 -2.42 -1.94 -8.90
CA VAL A 75 -2.11 -2.77 -10.07
C VAL A 75 -0.73 -2.43 -10.63
N GLY A 76 -0.54 -1.18 -11.07
CA GLY A 76 0.61 -0.78 -11.87
C GLY A 76 1.95 -0.91 -11.13
N ALA A 77 2.09 -0.15 -10.04
CA ALA A 77 3.29 -0.11 -9.22
C ALA A 77 3.62 -1.46 -8.60
N HIS A 78 2.62 -2.18 -8.09
CA HIS A 78 2.83 -3.52 -7.54
C HIS A 78 3.28 -4.53 -8.60
N ALA A 79 2.76 -4.46 -9.82
CA ALA A 79 3.23 -5.32 -10.90
C ALA A 79 4.67 -4.97 -11.31
N LEU A 80 5.06 -3.69 -11.30
CA LEU A 80 6.44 -3.27 -11.52
C LEU A 80 7.39 -3.75 -10.41
N ASP A 81 6.98 -3.61 -9.14
CA ASP A 81 7.76 -4.08 -7.98
C ASP A 81 7.99 -5.59 -8.07
N GLU A 82 6.94 -6.36 -8.39
CA GLU A 82 7.10 -7.81 -8.56
C GLU A 82 7.93 -8.17 -9.78
N LEU A 83 7.84 -7.40 -10.88
CA LEU A 83 8.68 -7.59 -12.05
C LEU A 83 10.18 -7.37 -11.72
N HIS A 84 10.47 -6.46 -10.79
CA HIS A 84 11.82 -6.14 -10.33
C HIS A 84 12.31 -7.11 -9.23
N GLY A 85 12.88 -8.23 -9.64
CA GLY A 85 13.57 -9.15 -8.72
C GLY A 85 12.67 -10.09 -7.91
N ARG A 86 11.36 -10.14 -8.21
CA ARG A 86 10.40 -11.11 -7.63
C ARG A 86 10.37 -11.12 -6.09
N PRO A 87 10.20 -9.97 -5.42
CA PRO A 87 10.18 -9.89 -3.97
C PRO A 87 9.09 -10.74 -3.31
N LEU A 88 7.97 -11.01 -4.00
CA LEU A 88 6.88 -11.87 -3.53
C LEU A 88 7.04 -13.33 -3.98
N ARG A 89 8.05 -13.62 -4.81
CA ARG A 89 8.35 -14.95 -5.35
C ARG A 89 7.19 -15.55 -6.15
N THR A 90 6.45 -14.72 -6.89
CA THR A 90 5.36 -15.21 -7.74
C THR A 90 5.91 -15.92 -8.97
N THR A 91 5.12 -16.85 -9.48
CA THR A 91 5.33 -17.56 -10.75
C THR A 91 4.61 -16.91 -11.94
N ILE A 92 4.00 -15.74 -11.72
CA ILE A 92 3.29 -14.99 -12.77
C ILE A 92 4.26 -14.65 -13.91
N PRO A 93 3.94 -14.97 -15.19
CA PRO A 93 4.84 -14.65 -16.30
C PRO A 93 5.12 -13.15 -16.40
N SER A 94 6.36 -12.77 -16.69
CA SER A 94 6.77 -11.35 -16.79
C SER A 94 5.91 -10.55 -17.78
N SER A 95 5.47 -11.17 -18.88
CA SER A 95 4.56 -10.53 -19.85
C SER A 95 3.24 -10.09 -19.22
N HIS A 96 2.71 -10.84 -18.25
CA HIS A 96 1.46 -10.49 -17.57
C HIS A 96 1.67 -9.37 -16.56
N LEU A 97 2.81 -9.35 -15.86
CA LEU A 97 3.17 -8.23 -14.98
C LEU A 97 3.39 -6.94 -15.78
N ILE A 98 4.09 -7.02 -16.93
CA ILE A 98 4.24 -5.88 -17.84
C ILE A 98 2.86 -5.41 -18.33
N GLY A 99 1.99 -6.34 -18.76
CA GLY A 99 0.63 -6.01 -19.16
C GLY A 99 -0.15 -5.30 -18.07
N ALA A 100 -0.12 -5.82 -16.84
CA ALA A 100 -0.76 -5.18 -15.68
C ALA A 100 -0.16 -3.82 -15.36
N ALA A 101 1.17 -3.66 -15.44
CA ALA A 101 1.86 -2.39 -15.25
C ALA A 101 1.42 -1.35 -16.28
N VAL A 102 1.41 -1.71 -17.56
CA VAL A 102 1.00 -0.83 -18.66
C VAL A 102 -0.48 -0.45 -18.55
N VAL A 103 -1.35 -1.43 -18.31
CA VAL A 103 -2.81 -1.18 -18.18
C VAL A 103 -3.11 -0.35 -16.94
N GLY A 104 -2.49 -0.66 -15.79
CA GLY A 104 -2.69 0.06 -14.54
C GLY A 104 -2.18 1.50 -14.62
N LEU A 105 -0.91 1.70 -14.97
CA LEU A 105 -0.33 3.05 -15.07
C LEU A 105 -0.96 3.84 -16.22
N GLY A 106 -1.14 3.22 -17.39
CA GLY A 106 -1.76 3.86 -18.55
C GLY A 106 -3.20 4.29 -18.27
N GLY A 107 -4.00 3.42 -17.62
CA GLY A 107 -5.37 3.75 -17.22
C GLY A 107 -5.42 4.89 -16.20
N ALA A 108 -4.52 4.90 -15.22
CA ALA A 108 -4.43 6.00 -14.25
C ALA A 108 -4.04 7.33 -14.89
N VAL A 109 -3.04 7.32 -15.78
CA VAL A 109 -2.63 8.51 -16.54
C VAL A 109 -3.75 8.99 -17.44
N ALA A 110 -4.48 8.10 -18.12
CA ALA A 110 -5.62 8.46 -18.96
C ALA A 110 -6.72 9.16 -18.14
N LEU A 111 -7.07 8.63 -16.96
CA LEU A 111 -8.00 9.29 -16.03
C LEU A 111 -7.49 10.67 -15.58
N GLY A 112 -6.20 10.79 -15.28
CA GLY A 112 -5.57 12.06 -14.95
C GLY A 112 -5.64 13.07 -16.09
N VAL A 113 -5.36 12.64 -17.33
CA VAL A 113 -5.43 13.47 -18.53
C VAL A 113 -6.84 13.98 -18.78
N VAL A 114 -7.87 13.14 -18.62
CA VAL A 114 -9.27 13.59 -18.63
C VAL A 114 -9.50 14.65 -17.55
N GLY A 115 -8.94 14.44 -16.36
CA GLY A 115 -8.97 15.42 -15.26
C GLY A 115 -8.34 16.77 -15.59
N LEU A 116 -7.35 16.85 -16.50
CA LEU A 116 -6.78 18.15 -16.93
C LEU A 116 -7.84 19.07 -17.53
N PHE A 117 -8.78 18.49 -18.28
CA PHE A 117 -9.80 19.23 -19.00
C PHE A 117 -11.09 19.41 -18.20
N VAL A 118 -11.42 18.43 -17.34
CA VAL A 118 -12.68 18.41 -16.58
C VAL A 118 -12.54 19.06 -15.20
N VAL A 119 -11.35 18.98 -14.59
CA VAL A 119 -11.09 19.43 -13.22
C VAL A 119 -10.18 20.65 -13.23
N ASN A 120 -8.90 20.45 -13.59
CA ASN A 120 -7.92 21.53 -13.60
C ASN A 120 -6.62 21.12 -14.33
N ALA A 121 -6.12 21.99 -15.23
CA ALA A 121 -4.90 21.73 -16.01
C ALA A 121 -3.64 21.53 -15.14
N TYR A 122 -3.58 22.08 -13.92
CA TYR A 122 -2.46 21.87 -13.00
C TYR A 122 -2.35 20.43 -12.47
N LEU A 123 -3.35 19.56 -12.69
CA LEU A 123 -3.20 18.12 -12.46
C LEU A 123 -2.04 17.51 -13.26
N ALA A 124 -1.58 18.17 -14.32
CA ALA A 124 -0.42 17.73 -15.10
C ALA A 124 0.83 17.58 -14.23
N ILE A 125 1.00 18.47 -13.25
CA ILE A 125 2.13 18.43 -12.30
C ILE A 125 2.04 17.13 -11.46
N PHE A 126 0.86 16.82 -10.94
CA PHE A 126 0.64 15.60 -10.16
C PHE A 126 0.83 14.34 -11.00
N ILE A 127 0.37 14.32 -12.25
CA ILE A 127 0.56 13.19 -13.17
C ILE A 127 2.05 12.95 -13.44
N VAL A 128 2.81 14.01 -13.73
CA VAL A 128 4.26 13.90 -13.99
C VAL A 128 4.99 13.39 -12.74
N ILE A 129 4.72 13.97 -11.57
CA ILE A 129 5.33 13.54 -10.31
C ILE A 129 4.95 12.09 -10.00
N GLY A 130 3.66 11.76 -10.03
CA GLY A 130 3.15 10.43 -9.71
C GLY A 130 3.70 9.35 -10.63
N THR A 131 3.74 9.59 -11.94
CA THR A 131 4.29 8.64 -12.91
C THR A 131 5.80 8.46 -12.72
N THR A 132 6.52 9.56 -12.47
CA THR A 132 7.97 9.51 -12.20
C THR A 132 8.28 8.70 -10.95
N ILE A 133 7.51 8.90 -9.87
CA ILE A 133 7.64 8.11 -8.64
C ILE A 133 7.28 6.65 -8.90
N ALA A 134 6.12 6.38 -9.50
CA ALA A 134 5.65 5.01 -9.71
C ALA A 134 6.59 4.17 -10.59
N VAL A 135 7.14 4.74 -11.66
CA VAL A 135 8.08 4.03 -12.52
C VAL A 135 9.48 4.01 -11.91
N GLY A 136 9.97 5.19 -11.49
CA GLY A 136 11.34 5.35 -11.01
C GLY A 136 11.63 4.62 -9.69
N TYR A 137 10.66 4.56 -8.78
CA TYR A 137 10.80 3.86 -7.51
C TYR A 137 10.84 2.34 -7.70
N ASN A 138 9.88 1.77 -8.45
CA ASN A 138 9.69 0.32 -8.54
C ASN A 138 10.70 -0.36 -9.48
N LEU A 139 11.13 0.31 -10.55
CA LEU A 139 12.18 -0.20 -11.43
C LEU A 139 13.60 0.20 -10.99
N GLU A 140 13.72 0.87 -9.84
CA GLU A 140 14.99 1.41 -9.31
C GLU A 140 15.79 2.21 -10.36
N LEU A 141 15.08 3.00 -11.18
CA LEU A 141 15.71 3.84 -12.19
C LEU A 141 16.72 4.81 -11.55
N PHE A 142 17.66 5.29 -12.37
CA PHE A 142 18.73 6.19 -11.92
C PHE A 142 19.61 5.56 -10.83
N HIS A 143 19.92 4.27 -10.95
CA HIS A 143 20.72 3.51 -9.98
C HIS A 143 20.11 3.51 -8.56
N GLY A 144 18.78 3.44 -8.46
CA GLY A 144 18.07 3.39 -7.19
C GLY A 144 18.03 4.72 -6.42
N ARG A 145 18.43 5.86 -7.00
CA ARG A 145 18.38 7.18 -6.33
C ARG A 145 16.98 7.57 -5.84
N LEU A 146 15.94 7.10 -6.53
CA LEU A 146 14.54 7.30 -6.12
C LEU A 146 14.04 6.22 -5.16
N HIS A 147 14.73 5.08 -5.03
CA HIS A 147 14.33 3.99 -4.15
C HIS A 147 14.77 4.24 -2.70
N THR A 148 14.26 5.32 -2.11
CA THR A 148 14.61 5.73 -0.75
C THR A 148 13.41 5.69 0.18
N ARG A 149 13.69 5.67 1.50
CA ARG A 149 12.63 5.71 2.51
C ARG A 149 11.79 6.99 2.41
N ASN A 150 12.42 8.12 2.09
CA ASN A 150 11.73 9.41 1.99
C ASN A 150 10.81 9.46 0.77
N VAL A 151 11.27 8.97 -0.39
CA VAL A 151 10.42 8.88 -1.59
C VAL A 151 9.26 7.93 -1.35
N LEU A 152 9.47 6.80 -0.67
CA LEU A 152 8.39 5.91 -0.28
C LEU A 152 7.34 6.66 0.57
N THR A 153 7.76 7.31 1.66
CA THR A 153 6.83 7.95 2.60
C THR A 153 6.10 9.15 1.98
N LEU A 154 6.79 9.95 1.17
CA LEU A 154 6.18 11.11 0.54
C LEU A 154 5.34 10.72 -0.68
N GLY A 155 5.85 9.83 -1.52
CA GLY A 155 5.20 9.41 -2.77
C GLY A 155 3.99 8.51 -2.56
N TRP A 156 4.01 7.66 -1.53
CA TRP A 156 2.90 6.76 -1.25
C TRP A 156 2.04 7.25 -0.07
N GLY A 157 2.59 8.07 0.84
CA GLY A 157 1.82 8.62 1.97
C GLY A 157 1.24 10.02 1.73
N ALA A 158 2.08 11.01 1.47
CA ALA A 158 1.66 12.41 1.34
C ALA A 158 0.96 12.69 0.01
N PHE A 159 1.54 12.21 -1.08
CA PHE A 159 1.09 12.51 -2.44
C PHE A 159 -0.36 12.11 -2.74
N PRO A 160 -0.90 10.95 -2.31
CA PRO A 160 -2.32 10.64 -2.54
C PRO A 160 -3.28 11.65 -1.91
N ILE A 161 -2.96 12.14 -0.70
CA ILE A 161 -3.76 13.14 0.01
C ILE A 161 -3.76 14.46 -0.76
N LEU A 162 -2.57 14.94 -1.15
CA LEU A 162 -2.42 16.20 -1.88
C LEU A 162 -3.10 16.15 -3.24
N THR A 163 -2.95 15.04 -3.96
CA THR A 163 -3.56 14.84 -5.28
C THR A 163 -5.08 14.84 -5.17
N ALA A 164 -5.63 14.10 -4.22
CA ALA A 164 -7.08 14.00 -4.03
C ALA A 164 -7.69 15.32 -3.54
N TYR A 165 -7.00 16.03 -2.64
CA TYR A 165 -7.42 17.35 -2.19
C TYR A 165 -7.42 18.35 -3.36
N PHE A 166 -6.33 18.38 -4.15
CA PHE A 166 -6.23 19.27 -5.30
C PHE A 166 -7.28 18.95 -6.36
N ALA A 167 -7.51 17.67 -6.65
CA ALA A 167 -8.53 17.23 -7.60
C ALA A 167 -9.94 17.67 -7.18
N GLN A 168 -10.24 17.73 -5.88
CA GLN A 168 -11.54 18.21 -5.39
C GLN A 168 -11.64 19.74 -5.31
N HIS A 169 -10.56 20.41 -4.92
CA HIS A 169 -10.64 21.80 -4.41
C HIS A 169 -9.79 22.80 -5.20
N HIS A 170 -9.06 22.35 -6.22
CA HIS A 170 -8.25 23.13 -7.17
C HIS A 170 -7.22 24.06 -6.50
N SER A 171 -6.88 23.76 -5.25
CA SER A 171 -6.01 24.55 -4.39
C SER A 171 -5.37 23.61 -3.37
N LEU A 172 -4.34 24.09 -2.70
CA LEU A 172 -3.76 23.43 -1.53
C LEU A 172 -3.95 24.35 -0.32
N SER A 173 -4.29 23.78 0.82
CA SER A 173 -4.45 24.50 2.08
C SER A 173 -3.48 23.99 3.13
N VAL A 174 -3.26 24.79 4.18
CA VAL A 174 -2.45 24.36 5.33
C VAL A 174 -2.99 23.06 5.94
N ALA A 175 -4.33 22.89 5.99
CA ALA A 175 -4.96 21.67 6.49
C ALA A 175 -4.59 20.43 5.65
N CYS A 176 -4.54 20.54 4.32
CA CYS A 176 -4.14 19.41 3.47
C CYS A 176 -2.64 19.09 3.59
N LEU A 177 -1.80 20.07 3.89
CA LEU A 177 -0.37 19.84 4.18
C LEU A 177 -0.18 19.05 5.49
N PHE A 178 -0.94 19.38 6.54
CA PHE A 178 -0.93 18.59 7.77
C PHE A 178 -1.44 17.17 7.54
N ALA A 179 -2.51 17.00 6.76
CA ALA A 179 -3.00 15.68 6.39
C ALA A 179 -1.96 14.91 5.57
N ALA A 180 -1.27 15.55 4.63
CA ALA A 180 -0.19 14.94 3.86
C ALA A 180 0.98 14.49 4.75
N ALA A 181 1.36 15.31 5.75
CA ALA A 181 2.33 14.92 6.77
C ALA A 181 1.86 13.69 7.56
N PHE A 182 0.58 13.64 7.96
CA PHE A 182 -0.02 12.46 8.56
C PHE A 182 0.09 11.22 7.67
N GLY A 183 -0.24 11.33 6.38
CA GLY A 183 -0.10 10.22 5.42
C GLY A 183 1.34 9.72 5.30
N ALA A 184 2.32 10.63 5.29
CA ALA A 184 3.74 10.28 5.29
C ALA A 184 4.17 9.56 6.58
N VAL A 185 3.71 10.02 7.74
CA VAL A 185 4.00 9.38 9.04
C VAL A 185 3.37 8.00 9.15
N ILE A 186 2.11 7.82 8.72
CA ILE A 186 1.48 6.49 8.70
C ILE A 186 2.23 5.54 7.77
N THR A 187 2.61 6.00 6.58
CA THR A 187 3.41 5.20 5.64
C THR A 187 4.77 4.86 6.23
N ARG A 188 5.36 5.77 7.03
CA ARG A 188 6.60 5.51 7.76
C ARG A 188 6.43 4.44 8.82
N ILE A 189 5.35 4.47 9.60
CA ILE A 189 5.04 3.43 10.60
C ILE A 189 4.90 2.07 9.89
N GLN A 190 4.14 2.03 8.79
CA GLN A 190 4.00 0.82 7.97
C GLN A 190 5.37 0.29 7.51
N GLN A 191 6.27 1.18 7.06
CA GLN A 191 7.61 0.78 6.63
C GLN A 191 8.45 0.21 7.78
N ILE A 192 8.40 0.84 8.95
CA ILE A 192 9.13 0.40 10.16
C ILE A 192 8.68 -1.00 10.58
N LEU A 193 7.38 -1.28 10.54
CA LEU A 193 6.81 -2.57 10.94
C LEU A 193 7.02 -3.65 9.87
N SER A 194 6.88 -3.30 8.59
CA SER A 194 6.97 -4.26 7.48
C SER A 194 8.40 -4.66 7.12
N ALA A 195 9.40 -3.83 7.40
CA ALA A 195 10.80 -4.17 7.15
C ALA A 195 11.26 -5.44 7.92
N PRO A 196 11.17 -5.51 9.26
CA PRO A 196 11.54 -6.71 10.01
C PRO A 196 10.63 -7.91 9.68
N ALA A 197 9.33 -7.69 9.43
CA ALA A 197 8.43 -8.77 9.03
C ALA A 197 8.82 -9.40 7.68
N ARG A 198 9.22 -8.57 6.70
CA ARG A 198 9.71 -9.05 5.40
C ARG A 198 11.05 -9.77 5.53
N ASP A 199 11.95 -9.28 6.39
CA ASP A 199 13.23 -9.93 6.64
C ASP A 199 13.02 -11.34 7.22
N LEU A 200 12.22 -11.45 8.29
CA LEU A 200 11.83 -12.72 8.91
C LEU A 200 11.19 -13.68 7.91
N ARG A 201 10.29 -13.21 7.03
CA ARG A 201 9.60 -14.07 6.07
C ARG A 201 10.47 -14.52 4.90
N ARG A 202 11.34 -13.64 4.41
CA ARG A 202 11.99 -13.79 3.09
C ARG A 202 13.49 -14.08 3.18
N ARG A 203 14.15 -13.71 4.28
CA ARG A 203 15.61 -13.77 4.41
C ARG A 203 16.10 -14.57 5.62
N SER A 204 15.23 -14.88 6.58
CA SER A 204 15.59 -15.70 7.75
C SER A 204 15.27 -17.18 7.54
N VAL A 205 16.27 -18.03 7.78
CA VAL A 205 16.13 -19.50 7.72
C VAL A 205 15.71 -20.08 9.08
N ASN A 206 16.22 -19.51 10.19
CA ASN A 206 15.92 -19.98 11.54
C ASN A 206 15.90 -18.79 12.54
N VAL A 207 15.13 -18.92 13.62
CA VAL A 207 15.04 -17.97 14.75
C VAL A 207 14.94 -18.80 16.02
N ASP A 208 15.98 -18.73 16.86
CA ASP A 208 16.04 -19.40 18.15
C ASP A 208 16.35 -18.41 19.27
N GLY A 209 15.71 -18.59 20.42
CA GLY A 209 15.97 -17.82 21.63
C GLY A 209 14.99 -18.14 22.74
N HIS A 210 15.27 -17.67 23.94
CA HIS A 210 14.40 -17.81 25.10
C HIS A 210 14.29 -16.48 25.84
N ILE A 211 13.09 -16.21 26.36
CA ILE A 211 12.84 -15.10 27.29
C ILE A 211 12.68 -15.74 28.66
N THR A 212 13.55 -15.37 29.60
CA THR A 212 13.35 -15.67 31.02
C THR A 212 12.61 -14.49 31.64
N HIS A 213 11.44 -14.76 32.17
CA HIS A 213 10.57 -13.77 32.80
C HIS A 213 10.99 -13.54 34.25
N LEU A 214 10.53 -12.43 34.83
CA LEU A 214 10.85 -12.06 36.22
C LEU A 214 10.33 -13.07 37.26
N ASP A 215 9.32 -13.86 36.91
CA ASP A 215 8.78 -14.96 37.73
C ASP A 215 9.57 -16.27 37.60
N GLY A 216 10.67 -16.27 36.83
CA GLY A 216 11.49 -17.45 36.54
C GLY A 216 10.94 -18.36 35.45
N SER A 217 9.74 -18.09 34.92
CA SER A 217 9.21 -18.82 33.76
C SER A 217 10.03 -18.53 32.51
N THR A 218 10.04 -19.47 31.57
CA THR A 218 10.76 -19.30 30.29
C THR A 218 9.80 -19.50 29.13
N SER A 219 9.84 -18.60 28.15
CA SER A 219 9.11 -18.72 26.89
C SER A 219 10.06 -18.72 25.70
N MET A 220 9.79 -19.54 24.69
CA MET A 220 10.62 -19.63 23.49
C MET A 220 10.34 -18.45 22.54
N ILE A 221 11.40 -17.85 22.00
CA ILE A 221 11.33 -16.92 20.89
C ILE A 221 11.30 -17.74 19.62
N THR A 222 10.20 -17.63 18.90
CA THR A 222 9.99 -18.26 17.59
C THR A 222 9.81 -17.19 16.52
N ARG A 223 9.99 -17.59 15.26
CA ARG A 223 9.63 -16.73 14.12
C ARG A 223 8.18 -16.26 14.20
N ALA A 224 7.25 -17.14 14.58
CA ALA A 224 5.84 -16.81 14.74
C ALA A 224 5.61 -15.78 15.87
N SER A 225 6.29 -15.92 17.02
CA SER A 225 6.15 -14.97 18.13
C SER A 225 6.67 -13.57 17.79
N LEU A 226 7.64 -13.46 16.88
CA LEU A 226 8.14 -12.17 16.37
C LEU A 226 7.24 -11.58 15.26
N LEU A 227 6.72 -12.41 14.35
CA LEU A 227 5.87 -11.97 13.26
C LEU A 227 4.48 -11.51 13.71
N MET A 228 3.85 -12.24 14.63
CA MET A 228 2.48 -12.00 15.06
C MET A 228 2.20 -10.54 15.49
N PRO A 229 2.98 -9.91 16.39
CA PRO A 229 2.72 -8.53 16.78
C PRO A 229 2.89 -7.53 15.63
N LEU A 230 3.89 -7.74 14.75
CA LEU A 230 4.14 -6.88 13.59
C LEU A 230 2.96 -6.92 12.61
N GLU A 231 2.44 -8.11 12.35
CA GLU A 231 1.31 -8.30 11.44
C GLU A 231 0.04 -7.72 12.01
N LYS A 232 -0.29 -8.03 13.28
CA LYS A 232 -1.43 -7.40 13.97
C LYS A 232 -1.35 -5.88 13.89
N ALA A 233 -0.18 -5.29 14.15
CA ALA A 233 0.00 -3.84 14.03
C ALA A 233 -0.22 -3.32 12.60
N LEU A 234 0.27 -4.01 11.56
CA LEU A 234 0.04 -3.65 10.16
C LEU A 234 -1.44 -3.73 9.74
N MET A 235 -2.15 -4.78 10.16
CA MET A 235 -3.60 -4.89 9.93
C MET A 235 -4.37 -3.80 10.65
N THR A 236 -4.07 -3.57 11.94
CA THR A 236 -4.73 -2.52 12.73
C THR A 236 -4.50 -1.16 12.10
N LEU A 237 -3.27 -0.84 11.69
CA LEU A 237 -2.95 0.43 11.02
C LEU A 237 -3.76 0.63 9.74
N THR A 238 -3.95 -0.45 8.96
CA THR A 238 -4.79 -0.43 7.76
C THR A 238 -6.24 -0.06 8.11
N TRP A 239 -6.82 -0.73 9.10
CA TRP A 239 -8.20 -0.45 9.53
C TRP A 239 -8.36 0.91 10.17
N THR A 240 -7.35 1.42 10.87
CA THR A 240 -7.33 2.81 11.36
C THR A 240 -7.47 3.80 10.20
N GLY A 241 -6.70 3.62 9.12
CA GLY A 241 -6.82 4.45 7.92
C GLY A 241 -8.22 4.41 7.32
N VAL A 242 -8.78 3.21 7.14
CA VAL A 242 -10.15 3.03 6.63
C VAL A 242 -11.19 3.72 7.53
N ALA A 243 -11.11 3.54 8.84
CA ALA A 243 -12.07 4.13 9.78
C ALA A 243 -12.05 5.67 9.74
N VAL A 244 -10.87 6.28 9.68
CA VAL A 244 -10.73 7.74 9.55
C VAL A 244 -11.27 8.23 8.20
N ALA A 245 -10.96 7.53 7.11
CA ALA A 245 -11.47 7.87 5.78
C ALA A 245 -13.00 7.80 5.72
N LEU A 246 -13.61 6.75 6.27
CA LEU A 246 -15.06 6.59 6.32
C LEU A 246 -15.71 7.66 7.21
N SER A 247 -15.11 8.00 8.35
CA SER A 247 -15.61 9.08 9.22
C SER A 247 -15.67 10.42 8.48
N LEU A 248 -14.60 10.78 7.76
CA LEU A 248 -14.58 12.01 6.94
C LEU A 248 -15.56 11.95 5.77
N LEU A 249 -15.72 10.78 5.15
CA LEU A 249 -16.69 10.59 4.07
C LEU A 249 -18.13 10.75 4.57
N SER A 250 -18.50 10.11 5.68
CA SER A 250 -19.83 10.24 6.30
C SER A 250 -20.14 11.69 6.65
N LEU A 251 -19.16 12.43 7.20
CA LEU A 251 -19.31 13.86 7.49
C LEU A 251 -19.63 14.68 6.23
N ARG A 252 -19.10 14.29 5.05
CA ARG A 252 -19.34 14.99 3.78
C ARG A 252 -20.65 14.58 3.11
N LEU A 253 -21.13 13.38 3.38
CA LEU A 253 -22.38 12.85 2.85
C LEU A 253 -23.59 13.08 3.79
N HIS A 254 -23.36 13.67 4.98
CA HIS A 254 -24.36 13.82 6.03
C HIS A 254 -25.00 12.48 6.45
N LEU A 255 -24.17 11.43 6.53
CA LEU A 255 -24.54 10.09 7.02
C LEU A 255 -24.27 9.94 8.52
#